data_AF-A0AAD9S537-F1
#
_entry.id   AF-A0AAD9S537-F1
#
_cell.length_a   1.000
_cell.length_b   1.000
_cell.length_c   1.000
_cell.angle_alpha   90.00
_cell.angle_beta   90.00
_cell.angle_gamma   90.00
#
_symmetry.space_group_name_H-M   'P 1'
#
loop_
_entity.id
_entity.type
_entity.pdbx_description
1 polymer ?
#
loop_
_entity_poly.entity_id
_entity_poly.type
_entity_poly.pdbx_seq_one_letter_code
_entity_poly.pdbx_strand_id
1 'polypeptide(L)'
;MVTPQIKGDYLRMKLQILSDLHLESPKAYGLYEIKPAAPHLALLGDIGCFRTVFHLLGNHEPYGSRWGIAIGKLRAFQEENCRERAQSPDSGLGEYVLLDRDEFHLPNHGLAILGCTLFSDVPATSMNDISFGLNDFFCIDGWMVEQHVQAHRPDVAWLNERDAAIAREHPGRRVVILTHHSPTTDTKTVNPRFSASKISSGFATDLRGEECWRSGNVVF
;
A
#
# COMPACT_ATOMS: atom_id res chain seq x y z
N MET A 1 -43.55 14.90 -14.19
CA MET A 1 -42.47 13.88 -14.14
C MET A 1 -41.27 14.54 -13.48
N VAL A 2 -41.02 14.19 -12.23
CA VAL A 2 -39.90 14.72 -11.44
C VAL A 2 -38.74 13.74 -11.62
N THR A 3 -37.69 14.17 -12.30
CA THR A 3 -36.40 13.48 -12.29
C THR A 3 -35.78 13.64 -10.91
N PRO A 4 -35.42 12.57 -10.18
CA PRO A 4 -34.68 12.72 -8.95
C PRO A 4 -33.24 13.09 -9.29
N GLN A 5 -32.87 14.31 -8.90
CA GLN A 5 -31.49 14.76 -8.89
C GLN A 5 -30.80 14.02 -7.73
N ILE A 6 -30.11 12.92 -8.02
CA ILE A 6 -29.27 12.22 -7.04
C ILE A 6 -28.05 13.11 -6.80
N LYS A 7 -28.19 14.12 -5.94
CA LYS A 7 -27.07 14.68 -5.21
C LYS A 7 -26.82 13.73 -4.05
N GLY A 8 -26.01 12.70 -4.30
CA GLY A 8 -25.38 11.98 -3.21
C GLY A 8 -24.38 12.94 -2.56
N ASP A 9 -24.76 13.51 -1.41
CA ASP A 9 -23.81 14.20 -0.53
C ASP A 9 -22.85 13.13 0.03
N TYR A 10 -21.91 12.67 -0.80
CA TYR A 10 -20.80 11.84 -0.33
C TYR A 10 -19.96 12.73 0.59
N LEU A 11 -19.95 12.40 1.89
CA LEU A 11 -19.02 13.01 2.83
C LEU A 11 -17.60 12.87 2.25
N ARG A 12 -16.89 13.99 2.11
CA ARG A 12 -15.54 13.99 1.55
C ARG A 12 -14.62 13.18 2.48
N MET A 13 -14.10 12.07 1.97
CA MET A 13 -13.12 11.24 2.68
C MET A 13 -11.84 12.06 2.90
N LYS A 14 -11.26 11.95 4.11
CA LYS A 14 -9.97 12.54 4.45
C LYS A 14 -9.01 11.41 4.83
N LEU A 15 -7.92 11.28 4.07
CA LEU A 15 -6.86 10.33 4.32
C LEU A 15 -5.60 11.10 4.71
N GLN A 16 -5.03 10.78 5.86
CA GLN A 16 -3.65 11.14 6.19
C GLN A 16 -2.76 10.03 5.61
N ILE A 17 -1.67 10.39 4.94
CA ILE A 17 -0.75 9.44 4.34
C ILE A 17 0.61 9.63 5.00
N LEU A 18 1.21 8.54 5.47
CA LEU A 18 2.58 8.49 5.98
C LEU A 18 3.29 7.27 5.40
N SER A 19 4.59 7.39 5.14
CA SER A 19 5.44 6.36 4.52
C SER A 19 6.86 6.49 5.06
N ASP A 20 7.61 5.38 5.05
CA ASP A 20 9.07 5.35 5.21
C ASP A 20 9.58 6.13 6.44
N LEU A 21 8.94 5.91 7.60
CA LEU A 21 9.30 6.61 8.84
C LEU A 21 10.67 6.18 9.39
N HIS A 22 11.16 5.00 9.00
CA HIS A 22 12.47 4.43 9.38
C HIS A 22 12.76 4.44 10.89
N LEU A 23 11.74 4.20 11.72
CA LEU A 23 11.88 4.22 13.18
C LEU A 23 12.69 3.04 13.72
N GLU A 24 13.13 2.12 12.89
CA GLU A 24 14.00 0.99 13.22
C GLU A 24 15.46 1.40 13.49
N SER A 25 15.92 2.55 12.94
CA SER A 25 17.35 2.91 12.93
C SER A 25 17.59 4.41 13.09
N PRO A 26 17.76 4.92 14.33
CA PRO A 26 17.70 4.21 15.61
C PRO A 26 16.26 3.88 16.02
N LYS A 27 16.07 2.84 16.86
CA LYS A 27 14.77 2.47 17.43
C LYS A 27 14.10 3.66 18.12
N ALA A 28 13.12 4.26 17.43
CA ALA A 28 12.43 5.48 17.86
C ALA A 28 10.91 5.29 17.97
N TYR A 29 10.41 4.05 17.90
CA TYR A 29 8.98 3.71 18.00
C TYR A 29 8.26 4.33 19.21
N GLY A 30 8.95 4.47 20.35
CA GLY A 30 8.39 5.10 21.57
C GLY A 30 8.56 6.62 21.66
N LEU A 31 9.23 7.24 20.69
CA LEU A 31 9.58 8.66 20.67
C LEU A 31 8.83 9.43 19.58
N TYR A 32 8.34 8.72 18.55
CA TYR A 32 7.65 9.33 17.43
C TYR A 32 6.14 9.26 17.63
N GLU A 33 5.50 10.42 17.83
CA GLU A 33 4.06 10.54 17.96
C GLU A 33 3.45 10.99 16.63
N ILE A 34 2.63 10.13 16.02
CA ILE A 34 1.82 10.51 14.86
C ILE A 34 0.58 11.27 15.34
N LYS A 35 0.57 12.59 15.13
CA LYS A 35 -0.61 13.42 15.42
C LYS A 35 -1.70 13.17 14.36
N PRO A 36 -2.93 12.79 14.77
CA PRO A 36 -4.02 12.61 13.82
C PRO A 36 -4.44 13.93 13.15
N ALA A 37 -4.34 13.97 11.83
CA ALA A 37 -4.80 15.07 10.97
C ALA A 37 -6.05 14.69 10.15
N ALA A 38 -6.39 13.39 10.08
CA ALA A 38 -7.58 12.86 9.42
C ALA A 38 -8.12 11.60 10.14
N PRO A 39 -9.40 11.21 9.93
CA PRO A 39 -9.97 10.01 10.54
C PRO A 39 -9.35 8.70 10.04
N HIS A 40 -8.89 8.68 8.78
CA HIS A 40 -8.24 7.52 8.17
C HIS A 40 -6.76 7.81 7.98
N LEU A 41 -5.92 6.84 8.35
CA LEU A 41 -4.48 6.87 8.08
C LEU A 41 -4.14 5.74 7.09
N ALA A 42 -3.57 6.11 5.94
CA ALA A 42 -2.83 5.19 5.10
C ALA A 42 -1.38 5.23 5.54
N LEU A 43 -0.93 4.07 5.96
CA LEU A 43 0.34 3.89 6.59
C LEU A 43 1.16 2.92 5.77
N LEU A 44 2.10 3.49 5.05
CA LEU A 44 3.11 2.75 4.34
C LEU A 44 4.31 2.53 5.31
N GLY A 45 3.99 2.11 6.56
CA GLY A 45 4.90 1.86 7.73
C GLY A 45 4.56 2.57 9.08
N ASP A 46 4.50 1.83 10.22
CA ASP A 46 4.38 2.21 11.68
C ASP A 46 3.14 2.95 12.28
N ILE A 47 2.50 2.43 13.34
CA ILE A 47 1.09 2.75 13.73
C ILE A 47 0.92 3.73 14.93
N GLY A 48 -0.11 4.59 14.85
CA GLY A 48 -0.67 5.40 15.96
C GLY A 48 -2.21 5.27 16.10
N CYS A 49 -2.88 6.14 16.86
CA CYS A 49 -4.34 6.05 17.15
C CYS A 49 -5.23 6.68 16.06
N PHE A 50 -5.90 5.86 15.24
CA PHE A 50 -6.80 6.30 14.15
C PHE A 50 -8.09 5.46 14.09
N ARG A 51 -9.14 5.92 13.38
CA ARG A 51 -10.38 5.14 13.21
C ARG A 51 -10.15 3.87 12.37
N THR A 52 -9.41 4.02 11.27
CA THR A 52 -8.96 2.92 10.43
C THR A 52 -7.50 3.19 10.05
N VAL A 53 -6.66 2.16 10.16
CA VAL A 53 -5.27 2.15 9.75
C VAL A 53 -5.14 1.16 8.61
N PHE A 54 -4.86 1.66 7.40
CA PHE A 54 -4.49 0.83 6.25
C PHE A 54 -2.98 0.65 6.25
N HIS A 55 -2.50 -0.59 6.35
CA HIS A 55 -1.08 -0.90 6.39
C HIS A 55 -0.67 -1.73 5.18
N LEU A 56 0.33 -1.27 4.44
CA LEU A 56 0.99 -2.01 3.37
C LEU A 56 2.39 -2.42 3.83
N LEU A 57 2.82 -3.63 3.51
CA LEU A 57 4.20 -4.03 3.77
C LEU A 57 5.12 -3.29 2.81
N GLY A 58 6.04 -2.52 3.37
CA GLY A 58 7.27 -2.16 2.70
C GLY A 58 8.30 -3.29 2.68
N ASN A 59 9.45 -2.97 2.10
CA ASN A 59 10.60 -3.86 1.99
C ASN A 59 11.40 -3.99 3.29
N HIS A 60 11.25 -3.08 4.26
CA HIS A 60 12.02 -3.08 5.50
C HIS A 60 11.40 -3.93 6.62
N GLU A 61 10.08 -4.07 6.63
CA GLU A 61 9.30 -4.85 7.59
C GLU A 61 9.77 -6.31 7.73
N PRO A 62 10.17 -7.02 6.65
CA PRO A 62 10.69 -8.37 6.76
C PRO A 62 12.18 -8.45 7.14
N TYR A 63 12.90 -7.35 7.34
CA TYR A 63 14.34 -7.40 7.67
C TYR A 63 14.63 -8.24 8.91
N GLY A 64 15.65 -9.09 8.83
CA GLY A 64 16.00 -10.08 9.84
C GLY A 64 15.05 -11.29 9.89
N SER A 65 14.23 -11.48 8.87
CA SER A 65 13.30 -12.61 8.76
C SER A 65 13.00 -12.95 7.29
N ARG A 66 12.08 -13.91 7.06
CA ARG A 66 11.53 -14.22 5.73
C ARG A 66 10.25 -13.43 5.48
N TRP A 67 9.99 -13.06 4.23
CA TRP A 67 8.75 -12.37 3.82
C TRP A 67 7.48 -13.03 4.38
N GLY A 68 7.36 -14.35 4.20
CA GLY A 68 6.21 -15.14 4.69
C GLY A 68 6.02 -15.11 6.21
N ILE A 69 7.09 -14.89 6.99
CA ILE A 69 6.99 -14.78 8.45
C ILE A 69 6.50 -13.39 8.84
N ALA A 70 7.02 -12.33 8.22
CA ALA A 70 6.60 -10.96 8.48
C ALA A 70 5.10 -10.79 8.18
N ILE A 71 4.66 -11.27 7.01
CA ILE A 71 3.25 -11.16 6.62
C ILE A 71 2.33 -12.00 7.50
N GLY A 72 2.78 -13.18 7.94
CA GLY A 72 2.05 -14.01 8.90
C GLY A 72 1.82 -13.31 10.23
N LYS A 73 2.82 -12.59 10.75
CA LYS A 73 2.68 -11.78 11.98
C LYS A 73 1.69 -10.64 11.82
N LEU A 74 1.73 -9.93 10.69
CA LEU A 74 0.81 -8.82 10.43
C LEU A 74 -0.64 -9.29 10.23
N ARG A 75 -0.84 -10.45 9.59
CA ARG A 75 -2.17 -11.09 9.51
C ARG A 75 -2.69 -11.50 10.89
N ALA A 76 -1.83 -12.12 11.71
CA ALA A 76 -2.20 -12.48 13.09
C ALA A 76 -2.58 -11.24 13.92
N PHE A 77 -1.85 -10.13 13.75
CA PHE A 77 -2.18 -8.86 14.39
C PHE A 77 -3.53 -8.29 13.94
N GLN A 78 -3.86 -8.36 12.63
CA GLN A 78 -5.18 -7.96 12.13
C GLN A 78 -6.31 -8.80 12.76
N GLU A 79 -6.12 -10.12 12.85
CA GLU A 79 -7.10 -11.01 13.47
C GLU A 79 -7.30 -10.70 14.95
N GLU A 80 -6.22 -10.39 15.67
CA GLU A 80 -6.26 -9.96 17.06
C GLU A 80 -6.98 -8.63 17.22
N ASN A 81 -6.65 -7.62 16.41
CA ASN A 81 -7.34 -6.33 16.40
C ASN A 81 -8.86 -6.50 16.17
N CYS A 82 -9.25 -7.33 15.21
CA CYS A 82 -10.65 -7.61 14.92
C CYS A 82 -11.35 -8.26 16.13
N ARG A 83 -10.70 -9.24 16.76
CA ARG A 83 -11.22 -9.94 17.94
C ARG A 83 -11.40 -8.99 19.13
N GLU A 84 -10.41 -8.15 19.42
CA GLU A 84 -10.47 -7.18 20.51
C GLU A 84 -11.57 -6.16 20.31
N ARG A 85 -11.71 -5.62 19.09
CA ARG A 85 -12.80 -4.69 18.75
C ARG A 85 -14.18 -5.31 18.91
N ALA A 86 -14.33 -6.59 18.58
CA ALA A 86 -15.59 -7.32 18.75
C ALA A 86 -15.91 -7.60 20.22
N GLN A 87 -14.90 -7.87 21.04
CA GLN A 87 -15.07 -8.16 22.48
C GLN A 87 -15.22 -6.90 23.33
N SER A 88 -14.59 -5.78 22.92
CA SER A 88 -14.59 -4.51 23.64
C SER A 88 -14.92 -3.34 22.69
N PRO A 89 -16.19 -3.16 22.30
CA PRO A 89 -16.60 -2.09 21.39
C PRO A 89 -16.28 -0.68 21.90
N ASP A 90 -16.24 -0.50 23.22
CA ASP A 90 -15.97 0.78 23.88
C ASP A 90 -14.48 1.06 24.11
N SER A 91 -13.58 0.17 23.65
CA SER A 91 -12.12 0.34 23.79
C SER A 91 -11.56 1.57 23.07
N GLY A 92 -12.31 2.11 22.11
CA GLY A 92 -11.83 3.17 21.21
C GLY A 92 -10.78 2.68 20.21
N LEU A 93 -10.54 1.36 20.11
CA LEU A 93 -9.54 0.79 19.22
C LEU A 93 -9.96 0.92 17.75
N GLY A 94 -9.06 1.46 16.94
CA GLY A 94 -9.19 1.59 15.50
C GLY A 94 -9.16 0.24 14.78
N GLU A 95 -9.80 0.18 13.62
CA GLU A 95 -9.69 -0.97 12.73
C GLU A 95 -8.34 -1.00 12.02
N TYR A 96 -7.63 -2.11 12.15
CA TYR A 96 -6.39 -2.34 11.41
C TYR A 96 -6.69 -3.20 10.17
N VAL A 97 -6.23 -2.74 9.01
CA VAL A 97 -6.43 -3.38 7.72
C VAL A 97 -5.08 -3.53 7.03
N LEU A 98 -4.61 -4.76 6.89
CA LEU A 98 -3.46 -5.12 6.08
C LEU A 98 -3.87 -5.17 4.61
N LEU A 99 -3.22 -4.40 3.76
CA LEU A 99 -3.42 -4.44 2.31
C LEU A 99 -2.25 -5.18 1.64
N ASP A 100 -2.41 -6.49 1.51
CA ASP A 100 -1.51 -7.41 0.79
C ASP A 100 -2.27 -8.05 -0.37
N ARG A 101 -2.40 -7.29 -1.47
CA ARG A 101 -3.38 -7.58 -2.54
C ARG A 101 -4.78 -7.77 -1.95
N ASP A 102 -5.18 -6.78 -1.16
CA ASP A 102 -6.48 -6.75 -0.50
C ASP A 102 -7.22 -5.43 -0.75
N GLU A 103 -8.53 -5.47 -0.56
CA GLU A 103 -9.42 -4.34 -0.82
C GLU A 103 -10.25 -3.95 0.41
N PHE A 104 -10.58 -2.67 0.50
CA PHE A 104 -11.45 -2.15 1.55
C PHE A 104 -12.49 -1.19 1.00
N HIS A 105 -13.76 -1.45 1.30
CA HIS A 105 -14.88 -0.68 0.76
C HIS A 105 -15.38 0.37 1.75
N LEU A 106 -15.53 1.60 1.25
CA LEU A 106 -16.07 2.74 1.97
C LEU A 106 -17.39 3.19 1.29
N PRO A 107 -18.50 2.45 1.45
CA PRO A 107 -19.79 2.71 0.79
C PRO A 107 -20.29 4.15 0.97
N ASN A 108 -20.19 4.68 2.18
CA ASN A 108 -20.64 6.03 2.51
C ASN A 108 -19.83 7.14 1.81
N HIS A 109 -18.67 6.80 1.24
CA HIS A 109 -17.79 7.73 0.52
C HIS A 109 -17.76 7.46 -1.00
N GLY A 110 -18.48 6.43 -1.47
CA GLY A 110 -18.40 5.99 -2.86
C GLY A 110 -16.98 5.61 -3.27
N LEU A 111 -16.19 5.08 -2.33
CA LEU A 111 -14.77 4.74 -2.52
C LEU A 111 -14.49 3.26 -2.21
N ALA A 112 -13.52 2.70 -2.90
CA ALA A 112 -12.85 1.45 -2.56
C ALA A 112 -11.34 1.74 -2.51
N ILE A 113 -10.63 1.08 -1.60
CA ILE A 113 -9.19 1.16 -1.46
C ILE A 113 -8.64 -0.19 -1.89
N LEU A 114 -7.71 -0.19 -2.83
CA LEU A 114 -6.90 -1.37 -3.17
C LEU A 114 -5.50 -1.16 -2.64
N GLY A 115 -4.85 -2.21 -2.15
CA GLY A 115 -3.45 -2.08 -1.80
C GLY A 115 -2.64 -3.37 -1.87
N CYS A 116 -1.39 -3.21 -2.25
CA CYS A 116 -0.34 -4.23 -2.22
C CYS A 116 1.03 -3.56 -2.11
N THR A 117 2.08 -4.31 -1.76
CA THR A 117 3.46 -3.80 -1.82
C THR A 117 3.78 -3.24 -3.21
N LEU A 118 3.24 -3.87 -4.26
CA LEU A 118 3.58 -3.66 -5.66
C LEU A 118 5.09 -3.79 -5.83
N PHE A 119 5.63 -5.01 -5.90
CA PHE A 119 7.05 -5.16 -6.22
C PHE A 119 7.37 -4.52 -7.59
N SER A 120 8.63 -4.37 -7.95
CA SER A 120 9.01 -3.73 -9.22
C SER A 120 9.50 -4.75 -10.25
N ASP A 121 9.21 -4.47 -11.52
CA ASP A 121 9.82 -5.16 -12.66
C ASP A 121 11.23 -4.61 -12.89
N VAL A 122 12.24 -5.44 -12.61
CA VAL A 122 13.65 -5.09 -12.72
C VAL A 122 14.19 -5.62 -14.05
N PRO A 123 14.70 -4.75 -14.95
CA PRO A 123 15.33 -5.19 -16.18
C PRO A 123 16.53 -6.10 -15.90
N ALA A 124 16.73 -7.12 -16.74
CA ALA A 124 17.84 -8.07 -16.60
C ALA A 124 19.22 -7.37 -16.53
N THR A 125 19.39 -6.27 -17.26
CA THR A 125 20.61 -5.44 -17.25
C THR A 125 20.92 -4.78 -15.91
N SER A 126 19.90 -4.58 -15.08
CA SER A 126 20.01 -3.89 -13.78
C SER A 126 20.00 -4.86 -12.60
N MET A 127 19.77 -6.16 -12.82
CA MET A 127 19.64 -7.13 -11.74
C MET A 127 20.86 -7.20 -10.83
N ASN A 128 22.07 -7.17 -11.39
CA ASN A 128 23.31 -7.17 -10.60
C ASN A 128 23.45 -5.89 -9.75
N ASP A 129 23.27 -4.73 -10.37
CA ASP A 129 23.35 -3.44 -9.67
C ASP A 129 22.35 -3.38 -8.51
N ILE A 130 21.15 -3.93 -8.70
CA ILE A 130 20.10 -3.99 -7.68
C ILE A 130 20.39 -5.03 -6.61
N SER A 131 20.83 -6.23 -6.99
CA SER A 131 21.18 -7.29 -6.05
C SER A 131 22.27 -6.85 -5.08
N PHE A 132 23.25 -6.07 -5.55
CA PHE A 132 24.35 -5.58 -4.70
C PHE A 132 24.06 -4.23 -4.05
N GLY A 133 23.12 -3.45 -4.59
CA GLY A 133 22.87 -2.08 -4.16
C GLY A 133 21.69 -1.91 -3.19
N LEU A 134 20.80 -2.90 -3.07
CA LEU A 134 19.69 -2.88 -2.11
C LEU A 134 19.92 -3.82 -0.94
N ASN A 135 19.68 -3.32 0.28
CA ASN A 135 19.81 -4.09 1.50
C ASN A 135 18.80 -5.23 1.59
N ASP A 136 17.67 -5.12 0.90
CA ASP A 136 16.58 -6.10 0.89
C ASP A 136 17.09 -7.52 0.64
N PHE A 137 17.99 -7.67 -0.34
CA PHE A 137 18.54 -8.98 -0.75
C PHE A 137 19.63 -9.51 0.18
N PHE A 138 20.02 -8.73 1.20
CA PHE A 138 20.93 -9.14 2.26
C PHE A 138 20.22 -9.31 3.61
N CYS A 139 19.19 -8.51 3.85
CA CYS A 139 18.51 -8.42 5.13
C CYS A 139 17.23 -9.27 5.19
N ILE A 140 16.68 -9.70 4.05
CA ILE A 140 15.50 -10.57 4.00
C ILE A 140 15.94 -11.99 3.63
N ASP A 141 15.68 -12.94 4.53
CA ASP A 141 16.10 -14.32 4.38
C ASP A 141 15.45 -14.97 3.16
N GLY A 142 16.27 -15.38 2.20
CA GLY A 142 15.83 -16.08 1.00
C GLY A 142 15.00 -15.23 0.04
N TRP A 143 15.20 -13.90 0.06
CA TRP A 143 14.64 -12.97 -0.90
C TRP A 143 15.71 -12.49 -1.89
N MET A 144 15.51 -12.79 -3.16
CA MET A 144 16.40 -12.50 -4.28
C MET A 144 15.69 -11.59 -5.29
N VAL A 145 16.45 -10.94 -6.17
CA VAL A 145 15.90 -10.05 -7.20
C VAL A 145 14.88 -10.79 -8.09
N GLU A 146 15.12 -12.06 -8.39
CA GLU A 146 14.20 -12.90 -9.17
C GLU A 146 12.83 -13.06 -8.48
N GLN A 147 12.82 -13.24 -7.15
CA GLN A 147 11.58 -13.39 -6.38
C GLN A 147 10.83 -12.06 -6.29
N HIS A 148 11.55 -10.94 -6.15
CA HIS A 148 11.00 -9.59 -6.22
C HIS A 148 10.28 -9.34 -7.55
N VAL A 149 10.96 -9.60 -8.67
CA VAL A 149 10.37 -9.46 -10.02
C VAL A 149 9.22 -10.45 -10.24
N GLN A 150 9.35 -11.68 -9.74
CA GLN A 150 8.27 -12.67 -9.85
C GLN A 150 7.03 -12.23 -9.07
N ALA A 151 7.20 -11.57 -7.92
CA ALA A 151 6.11 -11.07 -7.09
C ALA A 151 5.41 -9.84 -7.70
N HIS A 152 6.08 -9.05 -8.53
CA HIS A 152 5.48 -7.91 -9.23
C HIS A 152 4.28 -8.30 -10.11
N ARG A 153 4.42 -9.38 -10.89
CA ARG A 153 3.41 -9.80 -11.87
C ARG A 153 2.02 -10.06 -11.26
N PRO A 154 1.89 -10.87 -10.18
CA PRO A 154 0.59 -11.07 -9.57
C PRO A 154 0.06 -9.82 -8.86
N ASP A 155 0.90 -8.88 -8.44
CA ASP A 155 0.43 -7.59 -7.89
C ASP A 155 -0.29 -6.76 -8.96
N VAL A 156 0.33 -6.60 -10.14
CA VAL A 156 -0.25 -5.87 -11.28
C VAL A 156 -1.51 -6.56 -11.79
N ALA A 157 -1.45 -7.89 -11.97
CA ALA A 157 -2.60 -8.66 -12.42
C ALA A 157 -3.80 -8.51 -11.46
N TRP A 158 -3.54 -8.58 -10.15
CA TRP A 158 -4.57 -8.39 -9.13
C TRP A 158 -5.17 -6.98 -9.18
N LEU A 159 -4.36 -5.93 -9.30
CA LEU A 159 -4.85 -4.54 -9.41
C LEU A 159 -5.76 -4.33 -10.63
N ASN A 160 -5.34 -4.82 -11.80
CA ASN A 160 -6.13 -4.74 -13.03
C ASN A 160 -7.45 -5.50 -12.90
N GLU A 161 -7.40 -6.75 -12.43
CA GLU A 161 -8.60 -7.57 -12.25
C GLU A 161 -9.58 -6.93 -11.27
N ARG A 162 -9.06 -6.36 -10.17
CA ARG A 162 -9.87 -5.83 -9.09
C ARG A 162 -10.52 -4.49 -9.41
N ASP A 163 -9.81 -3.58 -10.05
CA ASP A 163 -10.43 -2.35 -10.57
C ASP A 163 -11.58 -2.69 -11.54
N ALA A 164 -11.33 -3.63 -12.48
CA ALA A 164 -12.35 -4.07 -13.43
C ALA A 164 -13.54 -4.75 -12.74
N ALA A 165 -13.31 -5.54 -11.69
CA ALA A 165 -14.37 -6.18 -10.90
C ALA A 165 -15.22 -5.13 -10.17
N ILE A 166 -14.59 -4.19 -9.48
CA ILE A 166 -15.27 -3.10 -8.77
C ILE A 166 -16.14 -2.28 -9.72
N ALA A 167 -15.64 -1.98 -10.93
CA ALA A 167 -16.40 -1.25 -11.94
C ALA A 167 -17.72 -1.95 -12.33
N ARG A 168 -17.71 -3.30 -12.39
CA ARG A 168 -18.89 -4.11 -12.73
C ARG A 168 -19.83 -4.30 -11.54
N GLU A 169 -19.27 -4.60 -10.38
CA GLU A 169 -20.01 -4.96 -9.16
C GLU A 169 -20.60 -3.72 -8.47
N HIS A 170 -19.91 -2.58 -8.59
CA HIS A 170 -20.28 -1.32 -7.96
C HIS A 170 -20.17 -0.15 -8.96
N PRO A 171 -21.09 -0.03 -9.94
CA PRO A 171 -21.04 1.04 -10.92
C PRO A 171 -20.97 2.44 -10.27
N GLY A 172 -20.01 3.26 -10.69
CA GLY A 172 -19.76 4.60 -10.15
C GLY A 172 -18.90 4.64 -8.87
N ARG A 173 -18.44 3.48 -8.37
CA ARG A 173 -17.45 3.39 -7.30
C ARG A 173 -16.10 3.93 -7.79
N ARG A 174 -15.52 4.86 -7.03
CA ARG A 174 -14.15 5.33 -7.26
C ARG A 174 -13.16 4.45 -6.52
N VAL A 175 -11.96 4.32 -7.05
CA VAL A 175 -10.90 3.46 -6.51
C VAL A 175 -9.69 4.30 -6.15
N VAL A 176 -9.14 4.11 -4.95
CA VAL A 176 -7.82 4.62 -4.56
C VAL A 176 -6.89 3.41 -4.47
N ILE A 177 -5.75 3.47 -5.15
CA ILE A 177 -4.76 2.41 -5.10
C ILE A 177 -3.59 2.90 -4.26
N LEU A 178 -3.22 2.13 -3.24
CA LEU A 178 -2.09 2.39 -2.35
C LEU A 178 -1.01 1.36 -2.61
N THR A 179 0.23 1.80 -2.80
CA THR A 179 1.38 0.92 -3.05
C THR A 179 2.59 1.39 -2.27
N HIS A 180 3.50 0.45 -1.96
CA HIS A 180 4.79 0.80 -1.37
C HIS A 180 5.76 1.29 -2.44
N HIS A 181 6.06 0.45 -3.44
CA HIS A 181 6.90 0.91 -4.55
C HIS A 181 6.10 1.73 -5.56
N SER A 182 6.82 2.54 -6.32
CA SER A 182 6.23 3.52 -7.21
C SER A 182 5.67 2.87 -8.48
N PRO A 183 4.40 3.14 -8.86
CA PRO A 183 3.84 2.71 -10.13
C PRO A 183 4.26 3.62 -11.30
N THR A 184 5.23 4.51 -11.10
CA THR A 184 5.74 5.41 -12.15
C THR A 184 7.23 5.66 -12.02
N THR A 185 7.87 5.91 -13.16
CA THR A 185 9.26 6.38 -13.24
C THR A 185 9.36 7.85 -13.66
N ASP A 186 8.25 8.60 -13.61
CA ASP A 186 8.24 10.02 -13.94
C ASP A 186 9.23 10.77 -13.04
N THR A 187 10.17 11.49 -13.67
CA THR A 187 11.20 12.26 -12.96
C THR A 187 10.67 13.26 -11.93
N LYS A 188 9.40 13.68 -12.03
CA LYS A 188 8.75 14.57 -11.04
C LYS A 188 8.48 13.88 -9.70
N THR A 189 8.42 12.55 -9.67
CA THR A 189 8.22 11.76 -8.44
C THR A 189 9.54 11.27 -7.85
N VAL A 190 10.65 11.46 -8.57
CA VAL A 190 11.98 11.04 -8.15
C VAL A 190 12.71 12.20 -7.49
N ASN A 191 13.24 11.98 -6.28
CA ASN A 191 14.13 12.96 -5.67
C ASN A 191 15.35 13.20 -6.60
N PRO A 192 15.67 14.44 -6.98
CA PRO A 192 16.75 14.74 -7.92
C PRO A 192 18.10 14.11 -7.56
N ARG A 193 18.36 13.90 -6.26
CA ARG A 193 19.56 13.21 -5.74
C ARG A 193 19.72 11.78 -6.29
N PHE A 194 18.62 11.09 -6.58
CA PHE A 194 18.60 9.71 -7.03
C PHE A 194 18.27 9.55 -8.53
N SER A 195 18.16 10.66 -9.27
CA SER A 195 17.78 10.66 -10.69
C SER A 195 18.69 9.80 -11.60
N ALA A 196 19.97 9.66 -11.26
CA ALA A 196 20.94 8.84 -12.00
C ALA A 196 21.26 7.51 -11.30
N SER A 197 20.47 7.11 -10.31
CA SER A 197 20.72 5.91 -9.53
C SER A 197 20.51 4.65 -10.37
N LYS A 198 21.48 3.74 -10.32
CA LYS A 198 21.42 2.44 -11.04
C LYS A 198 20.43 1.46 -10.41
N ILE A 199 20.00 1.72 -9.18
CA ILE A 199 19.09 0.87 -8.42
C ILE A 199 17.62 1.35 -8.46
N SER A 200 17.32 2.43 -9.21
CA SER A 200 15.97 3.02 -9.24
C SER A 200 14.88 2.03 -9.65
N SER A 201 15.17 1.09 -10.58
CA SER A 201 14.19 0.07 -10.98
C SER A 201 13.88 -0.94 -9.90
N GLY A 202 14.61 -0.97 -8.78
CA GLY A 202 14.26 -1.75 -7.59
C GLY A 202 13.12 -1.14 -6.78
N PHE A 203 12.76 0.13 -7.02
CA PHE A 203 11.73 0.88 -6.29
C PHE A 203 10.58 1.36 -7.16
N ALA A 204 10.66 1.18 -8.48
CA ALA A 204 9.70 1.77 -9.39
C ALA A 204 9.57 1.01 -10.71
N THR A 205 8.36 0.96 -11.23
CA THR A 205 8.03 0.45 -12.57
C THR A 205 7.04 1.39 -13.22
N ASP A 206 7.21 1.70 -14.51
CA ASP A 206 6.26 2.54 -15.23
C ASP A 206 5.01 1.76 -15.62
N LEU A 207 3.93 1.92 -14.85
CA LEU A 207 2.68 1.19 -15.04
C LEU A 207 1.59 2.03 -15.71
N ARG A 208 1.92 3.20 -16.30
CA ARG A 208 0.93 4.07 -16.96
C ARG A 208 0.11 3.38 -18.06
N GLY A 209 0.65 2.29 -18.63
CA GLY A 209 -0.03 1.47 -19.64
C GLY A 209 -0.99 0.40 -19.10
N GLU A 210 -0.95 0.10 -17.80
CA GLU A 210 -1.81 -0.91 -17.18
C GLU A 210 -3.28 -0.48 -17.16
N GLU A 211 -4.18 -1.45 -17.12
CA GLU A 211 -5.62 -1.19 -17.24
C GLU A 211 -6.15 -0.36 -16.07
N CYS A 212 -5.77 -0.71 -14.83
CA CYS A 212 -6.17 0.02 -13.63
C CYS A 212 -5.74 1.49 -13.68
N TRP A 213 -4.55 1.79 -14.21
CA TRP A 213 -4.04 3.17 -14.30
C TRP A 213 -4.54 3.97 -15.50
N ARG A 214 -5.19 3.31 -16.47
CA ARG A 214 -5.97 3.97 -17.54
C ARG A 214 -7.46 4.08 -17.21
N SER A 215 -7.89 3.45 -16.12
CA SER A 215 -9.29 3.41 -15.69
C SER A 215 -9.79 4.79 -15.29
N GLY A 216 -11.01 5.12 -15.70
CA GLY A 216 -11.71 6.33 -15.24
C GLY A 216 -12.22 6.23 -13.80
N ASN A 217 -12.13 5.04 -13.17
CA ASN A 217 -12.60 4.81 -11.80
C ASN A 217 -11.51 5.11 -10.77
N VAL A 218 -10.24 4.97 -11.15
CA VAL A 218 -9.11 5.22 -10.26
C VAL A 218 -8.90 6.72 -10.08
N VAL A 219 -8.81 7.16 -8.83
CA VAL A 219 -8.69 8.57 -8.45
C VAL A 219 -7.52 8.78 -7.50
N PHE A 220 -6.93 9.97 -7.59
CA PHE A 220 -5.79 10.44 -6.80
C PHE A 220 -6.25 11.36 -5.66
#